data_AF-A0A1M6CZD0-F1
#
_entry.id   AF-A0A1M6CZD0-F1
#
_cell.length_a   1.000
_cell.length_b   1.000
_cell.length_c   1.000
_cell.angle_alpha   90.00
_cell.angle_beta   90.00
_cell.angle_gamma   90.00
#
_symmetry.space_group_name_H-M   'P 1'
#
loop_
_entity.id
_entity.type
_entity.pdbx_description
1 polymer ?
#
loop_
_entity_poly.entity_id
_entity_poly.type
_entity_poly.pdbx_seq_one_letter_code
_entity_poly.pdbx_strand_id
1 'polypeptide(L)'
;MNKYEEIDQLLKQALSSTDEPSEALNQEIKYRIKESKTMKPVRKRITVALVAAVIFIMSGSAFAAWKLLTPKQVAENLGDKTLAKAFDSENAVHINKSITSGDYTFTLLGITSGKNLSDFKNSARDIQPDRTYVVVSIERKDGSPIPKMSDENYNEPSFLVSPLIKGQKPWLVNIFTMNGGAYQSVVDGVIYTITECDSIEMFADRGVYLYVGAGGFINNETVSYNEETGEITLNPNNKEASALFELPLDAKKADHEKAEQYLKEVLNPVPKSRTSSEALMNTDNDFADVTVIPESIKEVTYNNNGLACYEYNGIKMEVSLDFLFKDGETGTWKTVGVDEDDMEQAVIQFFKDENGVVIGRTAKKAKKQ
;
A
#
# COMPACT_ATOMS: atom_id res chain seq x y z
N MET A 1 10.78 21.90 45.52
CA MET A 1 9.99 20.69 45.85
C MET A 1 9.92 19.87 44.57
N ASN A 2 10.48 18.65 44.60
CA ASN A 2 10.73 17.86 43.39
C ASN A 2 9.46 17.07 43.00
N LYS A 3 9.11 17.01 41.72
CA LYS A 3 7.91 16.33 41.20
C LYS A 3 7.83 14.85 41.63
N TYR A 4 8.98 14.24 41.92
CA TYR A 4 9.10 12.89 42.46
C TYR A 4 8.65 12.76 43.92
N GLU A 5 8.84 13.79 44.75
CA GLU A 5 8.40 13.79 46.16
C GLU A 5 6.87 13.91 46.27
N GLU A 6 6.25 14.65 45.35
CA GLU A 6 4.80 14.84 45.29
C GLU A 6 4.08 13.54 44.88
N ILE A 7 4.66 12.79 43.94
CA ILE A 7 4.16 11.47 43.53
C ILE A 7 4.33 10.44 44.65
N ASP A 8 5.47 10.45 45.36
CA ASP A 8 5.72 9.52 46.47
C ASP A 8 4.77 9.76 47.66
N GLN A 9 4.42 11.03 47.93
CA GLN A 9 3.43 11.37 48.94
C GLN A 9 2.01 10.92 48.55
N LEU A 10 1.59 11.12 47.30
CA LEU A 10 0.28 10.66 46.81
C LEU A 10 0.17 9.13 46.84
N LEU A 11 1.25 8.41 46.52
CA LEU A 11 1.29 6.95 46.59
C LEU A 11 1.14 6.44 48.03
N LYS A 12 1.88 7.04 48.98
CA LYS A 12 1.81 6.67 50.40
C LYS A 12 0.44 6.96 51.00
N GLN A 13 -0.21 8.04 50.58
CA GLN A 13 -1.56 8.39 51.04
C GLN A 13 -2.62 7.43 50.48
N ALA A 14 -2.51 7.03 49.21
CA ALA A 14 -3.43 6.05 48.62
C ALA A 14 -3.28 4.65 49.23
N LEU A 15 -2.06 4.24 49.58
CA LEU A 15 -1.76 2.92 50.14
C LEU A 15 -1.97 2.82 51.66
N SER A 16 -2.23 3.93 52.35
CA SER A 16 -2.47 3.94 53.80
C SER A 16 -3.96 4.06 54.19
N SER A 17 -4.87 4.23 53.23
CA SER A 17 -6.31 4.16 53.53
C SER A 17 -6.70 2.72 53.86
N THR A 18 -7.24 2.55 55.06
CA THR A 18 -7.79 1.29 55.60
C THR A 18 -9.31 1.34 55.65
N ASP A 19 -9.93 2.23 54.87
CA ASP A 19 -11.37 2.44 54.89
C ASP A 19 -12.10 1.24 54.27
N GLU A 20 -12.81 0.48 55.11
CA GLU A 20 -13.73 -0.55 54.64
C GLU A 20 -14.87 0.11 53.82
N PRO A 21 -15.31 -0.55 52.73
CA PRO A 21 -16.37 -0.01 51.88
C PRO A 21 -17.67 0.18 52.67
N SER A 22 -18.37 1.28 52.39
CA SER A 22 -19.54 1.72 53.15
C SER A 22 -20.62 0.65 53.25
N GLU A 23 -21.29 0.59 54.41
CA GLU A 23 -22.31 -0.41 54.70
C GLU A 23 -23.47 -0.38 53.68
N ALA A 24 -23.73 0.77 53.06
CA ALA A 24 -24.68 0.95 51.97
C ALA A 24 -24.30 0.12 50.72
N LEU A 25 -23.01 0.09 50.35
CA LEU A 25 -22.50 -0.70 49.23
C LEU A 25 -22.65 -2.21 49.50
N ASN A 26 -22.39 -2.63 50.75
CA ASN A 26 -22.56 -4.03 51.16
C ASN A 26 -24.03 -4.49 51.13
N GLN A 27 -24.98 -3.61 51.45
CA GLN A 27 -26.41 -3.91 51.35
C GLN A 27 -26.87 -4.00 49.89
N GLU A 28 -26.38 -3.12 49.02
CA GLU A 28 -26.70 -3.16 47.59
C GLU A 28 -26.16 -4.43 46.92
N ILE A 29 -24.94 -4.84 47.27
CA ILE A 29 -24.35 -6.12 46.83
C ILE A 29 -25.19 -7.30 47.33
N LYS A 30 -25.62 -7.32 48.59
CA LYS A 30 -26.50 -8.38 49.13
C LYS A 30 -27.85 -8.44 48.41
N TYR A 31 -28.42 -7.30 48.05
CA TYR A 31 -29.67 -7.22 47.30
C TYR A 31 -29.52 -7.80 45.88
N ARG A 32 -28.48 -7.38 45.13
CA ARG A 32 -28.20 -7.89 43.78
C ARG A 32 -27.84 -9.39 43.76
N ILE A 33 -27.19 -9.90 44.82
CA ILE A 33 -26.90 -11.34 44.98
C ILE A 33 -28.18 -12.15 45.28
N LYS A 34 -29.18 -11.56 45.94
CA LYS A 34 -30.43 -12.25 46.26
C LYS A 34 -31.35 -12.34 45.04
N GLU A 35 -31.32 -11.32 44.17
CA GLU A 35 -32.09 -11.28 42.92
C GLU A 35 -31.58 -12.32 41.89
N SER A 36 -30.26 -12.57 41.84
CA SER A 36 -29.65 -13.56 40.93
C SER A 36 -29.82 -15.03 41.35
N LYS A 37 -30.36 -15.33 42.54
CA LYS A 37 -30.57 -16.71 43.03
C LYS A 37 -31.87 -17.38 42.55
N THR A 38 -32.71 -16.69 41.79
CA THR A 38 -34.01 -17.23 41.33
C THR A 38 -34.06 -17.41 39.81
N MET A 39 -33.23 -18.29 39.24
CA MET A 39 -33.43 -18.82 37.89
C MET A 39 -33.12 -20.32 37.80
N LYS A 40 -33.99 -21.05 37.07
CA LYS A 40 -34.03 -22.52 36.94
C LYS A 40 -32.91 -23.05 36.02
N PRO A 41 -32.41 -24.29 36.20
CA PRO A 41 -31.18 -24.75 35.57
C PRO A 41 -31.42 -25.49 34.23
N VAL A 42 -30.61 -25.19 33.21
CA VAL A 42 -30.34 -26.10 32.08
C VAL A 42 -28.82 -26.23 31.89
N ARG A 43 -28.37 -27.44 31.53
CA ARG A 43 -27.11 -28.10 31.93
C ARG A 43 -25.90 -27.87 30.98
N LYS A 44 -24.73 -27.63 31.62
CA LYS A 44 -23.33 -28.12 31.36
C LYS A 44 -22.64 -27.70 30.04
N ARG A 45 -21.31 -27.46 29.88
CA ARG A 45 -20.03 -27.53 30.65
C ARG A 45 -18.93 -27.04 29.64
N ILE A 46 -17.99 -26.11 29.85
CA ILE A 46 -16.66 -26.08 30.54
C ILE A 46 -16.04 -24.72 30.11
N THR A 47 -15.75 -23.74 30.97
CA THR A 47 -14.52 -23.40 31.73
C THR A 47 -13.28 -22.96 30.92
N VAL A 48 -12.66 -21.87 31.41
CA VAL A 48 -11.34 -21.23 31.10
C VAL A 48 -11.49 -20.10 30.04
N ALA A 49 -11.02 -18.84 30.20
CA ALA A 49 -9.86 -18.29 30.89
C ALA A 49 -9.97 -16.75 31.13
N LEU A 50 -9.11 -16.24 32.01
CA LEU A 50 -8.36 -14.97 31.95
C LEU A 50 -8.92 -13.84 31.06
N VAL A 51 -9.37 -12.74 31.69
CA VAL A 51 -9.66 -11.48 30.97
C VAL A 51 -8.48 -10.54 31.15
N ALA A 52 -7.64 -10.48 30.11
CA ALA A 52 -6.78 -9.35 29.83
C ALA A 52 -7.66 -8.11 29.63
N ALA A 53 -7.34 -7.02 30.32
CA ALA A 53 -7.99 -5.73 30.11
C ALA A 53 -7.56 -5.15 28.76
N VAL A 54 -8.30 -5.50 27.70
CA VAL A 54 -8.27 -4.80 26.42
C VAL A 54 -9.18 -3.59 26.54
N ILE A 55 -8.60 -2.40 26.45
CA ILE A 55 -9.36 -1.16 26.28
C ILE A 55 -9.93 -1.20 24.85
N PHE A 56 -11.16 -1.70 24.72
CA PHE A 56 -11.97 -1.52 23.52
C PHE A 56 -12.44 -0.06 23.48
N ILE A 57 -11.81 0.77 22.66
CA ILE A 57 -12.47 1.99 22.18
C ILE A 57 -13.44 1.54 21.08
N MET A 58 -14.65 1.14 21.50
CA MET A 58 -15.78 0.99 20.60
C MET A 58 -16.29 2.39 20.21
N SER A 59 -15.69 3.00 19.19
CA SER A 59 -16.34 4.08 18.45
C SER A 59 -17.26 3.45 17.41
N GLY A 60 -18.56 3.68 17.55
CA GLY A 60 -19.63 2.95 16.86
C GLY A 60 -19.59 3.03 15.33
N SER A 61 -19.59 1.84 14.73
CA SER A 61 -20.14 1.53 13.40
C SER A 61 -20.61 0.08 13.40
N ALA A 62 -21.52 -0.24 14.33
CA ALA A 62 -22.26 -1.49 14.30
C ALA A 62 -23.41 -1.39 13.28
N PHE A 63 -23.09 -1.20 12.01
CA PHE A 63 -24.03 -1.44 10.92
C PHE A 63 -23.24 -1.78 9.66
N ALA A 64 -23.34 -3.04 9.24
CA ALA A 64 -22.76 -3.65 8.03
C ALA A 64 -21.28 -4.10 8.05
N ALA A 65 -20.84 -4.83 9.09
CA ALA A 65 -19.85 -5.90 8.86
C ALA A 65 -20.56 -7.09 8.18
N TRP A 66 -21.13 -6.90 6.98
CA TRP A 66 -21.40 -8.02 6.10
C TRP A 66 -20.05 -8.64 5.76
N LYS A 67 -19.98 -9.97 5.92
CA LYS A 67 -18.77 -10.79 5.92
C LYS A 67 -17.83 -10.40 4.78
N LEU A 68 -16.85 -9.53 5.07
CA LEU A 68 -15.78 -9.19 4.13
C LEU A 68 -15.16 -10.48 3.62
N LEU A 69 -14.76 -10.48 2.35
CA LEU A 69 -14.04 -11.62 1.80
C LEU A 69 -12.76 -11.85 2.62
N THR A 70 -12.49 -13.12 2.92
CA THR A 70 -11.19 -13.52 3.47
C THR A 70 -10.09 -13.29 2.42
N PRO A 71 -8.81 -13.11 2.81
CA PRO A 71 -7.70 -12.98 1.87
C PRO A 71 -7.68 -14.07 0.78
N LYS A 72 -7.98 -15.32 1.16
CA LYS A 72 -8.18 -16.43 0.23
C LYS A 72 -9.26 -16.14 -0.81
N GLN A 73 -10.46 -15.78 -0.36
CA GLN A 73 -11.59 -15.53 -1.26
C GLN A 73 -11.33 -14.35 -2.20
N VAL A 74 -10.59 -13.33 -1.75
CA VAL A 74 -10.15 -12.24 -2.62
C VAL A 74 -9.22 -12.76 -3.72
N ALA A 75 -8.21 -13.55 -3.37
CA ALA A 75 -7.31 -14.16 -4.35
C ALA A 75 -8.05 -15.09 -5.32
N GLU A 76 -9.01 -15.91 -4.84
CA GLU A 76 -9.87 -16.74 -5.70
C GLU A 76 -10.71 -15.90 -6.66
N ASN A 77 -11.29 -14.80 -6.18
CA ASN A 77 -12.10 -13.89 -6.99
C ASN A 77 -11.27 -13.24 -8.11
N LEU A 78 -10.02 -12.91 -7.82
CA LEU A 78 -9.07 -12.36 -8.77
C LEU A 78 -8.42 -13.42 -9.67
N GLY A 79 -8.74 -14.71 -9.47
CA GLY A 79 -8.26 -15.81 -10.30
C GLY A 79 -6.90 -16.40 -9.92
N ASP A 80 -6.30 -15.97 -8.80
CA ASP A 80 -5.00 -16.46 -8.32
C ASP A 80 -5.19 -17.60 -7.30
N LYS A 81 -5.24 -18.83 -7.81
CA LYS A 81 -5.54 -20.03 -7.02
C LYS A 81 -4.35 -20.44 -6.17
N THR A 82 -3.13 -20.22 -6.64
CA THR A 82 -1.92 -20.48 -5.85
C THR A 82 -1.82 -19.51 -4.68
N LEU A 83 -2.12 -18.23 -4.89
CA LEU A 83 -2.13 -17.24 -3.81
C LEU A 83 -3.25 -17.48 -2.80
N ALA A 84 -4.43 -17.89 -3.27
CA ALA A 84 -5.51 -18.32 -2.40
C ALA A 84 -5.08 -19.43 -1.43
N LYS A 85 -4.34 -20.45 -1.92
CA LYS A 85 -3.77 -21.51 -1.06
C LYS A 85 -2.70 -20.98 -0.12
N ALA A 86 -1.88 -20.02 -0.56
CA ALA A 86 -0.87 -19.41 0.29
C ALA A 86 -1.50 -18.67 1.48
N PHE A 87 -2.68 -18.06 1.30
CA PHE A 87 -3.44 -17.44 2.38
C PHE A 87 -4.07 -18.43 3.38
N ASP A 88 -4.18 -19.72 3.03
CA ASP A 88 -4.57 -20.79 3.97
C ASP A 88 -3.37 -21.45 4.66
N SER A 89 -2.15 -21.08 4.30
CA SER A 89 -0.93 -21.69 4.85
C SER A 89 -0.52 -21.08 6.19
N GLU A 90 0.35 -21.77 6.92
CA GLU A 90 0.90 -21.30 8.21
C GLU A 90 1.71 -20.00 8.10
N ASN A 91 2.16 -19.63 6.89
CA ASN A 91 2.88 -18.40 6.64
C ASN A 91 1.95 -17.17 6.53
N ALA A 92 0.64 -17.37 6.39
CA ALA A 92 -0.32 -16.28 6.26
C ALA A 92 -0.75 -15.77 7.63
N VAL A 93 -0.72 -14.45 7.79
CA VAL A 93 -1.23 -13.76 8.98
C VAL A 93 -2.58 -13.14 8.63
N HIS A 94 -3.63 -13.60 9.30
CA HIS A 94 -4.96 -13.01 9.24
C HIS A 94 -5.07 -11.89 10.27
N ILE A 95 -5.43 -10.68 9.82
CA ILE A 95 -5.33 -9.47 10.63
C ILE A 95 -6.73 -8.92 10.95
N ASN A 96 -7.55 -8.66 9.93
CA ASN A 96 -8.90 -8.08 10.04
C ASN A 96 -8.95 -6.81 10.93
N LYS A 97 -8.01 -5.89 10.73
CA LYS A 97 -7.94 -4.62 11.46
C LYS A 97 -8.47 -3.49 10.59
N SER A 98 -9.41 -2.70 11.12
CA SER A 98 -10.03 -1.59 10.39
C SER A 98 -9.63 -0.24 10.94
N ILE A 99 -9.46 0.74 10.06
CA ILE A 99 -9.29 2.16 10.36
C ILE A 99 -10.25 2.96 9.48
N THR A 100 -11.07 3.80 10.09
CA THR A 100 -11.98 4.72 9.38
C THR A 100 -11.35 6.10 9.28
N SER A 101 -11.32 6.67 8.08
CA SER A 101 -10.75 7.99 7.80
C SER A 101 -11.47 8.64 6.62
N GLY A 102 -11.81 9.92 6.75
CA GLY A 102 -12.71 10.60 5.81
C GLY A 102 -14.05 9.85 5.66
N ASP A 103 -14.43 9.61 4.40
CA ASP A 103 -15.65 8.90 4.02
C ASP A 103 -15.44 7.39 3.79
N TYR A 104 -14.32 6.84 4.23
CA TYR A 104 -13.95 5.44 3.98
C TYR A 104 -13.55 4.68 5.24
N THR A 105 -13.78 3.37 5.21
CA THR A 105 -13.19 2.41 6.15
C THR A 105 -12.22 1.52 5.38
N PHE A 106 -10.97 1.49 5.84
CA PHE A 106 -9.91 0.64 5.32
C PHE A 106 -9.74 -0.56 6.24
N THR A 107 -9.76 -1.78 5.71
CA THR A 107 -9.53 -2.99 6.51
C THR A 107 -8.34 -3.78 5.97
N LEU A 108 -7.30 -3.92 6.78
CA LEU A 108 -6.20 -4.84 6.51
C LEU A 108 -6.66 -6.27 6.84
N LEU A 109 -6.91 -7.08 5.81
CA LEU A 109 -7.47 -8.41 5.92
C LEU A 109 -6.38 -9.45 6.26
N GLY A 110 -5.25 -9.40 5.57
CA GLY A 110 -4.14 -10.31 5.83
C GLY A 110 -2.92 -10.07 4.96
N ILE A 111 -1.85 -10.80 5.29
CA ILE A 111 -0.54 -10.73 4.65
C ILE A 111 0.07 -12.13 4.56
N THR A 112 0.79 -12.39 3.47
CA THR A 112 1.61 -13.61 3.32
C THR A 112 2.88 -13.28 2.54
N SER A 113 3.96 -14.01 2.81
CA SER A 113 5.26 -13.79 2.16
C SER A 113 5.94 -15.11 1.86
N GLY A 114 6.71 -15.15 0.77
CA GLY A 114 7.45 -16.35 0.34
C GLY A 114 7.69 -16.41 -1.15
N LYS A 115 8.16 -17.57 -1.62
CA LYS A 115 8.46 -17.83 -3.04
C LYS A 115 7.29 -18.49 -3.74
N ASN A 116 7.12 -18.17 -5.03
CA ASN A 116 6.17 -18.86 -5.92
C ASN A 116 4.74 -18.93 -5.36
N LEU A 117 4.31 -17.85 -4.70
CA LEU A 117 3.01 -17.80 -4.03
C LEU A 117 1.85 -17.44 -4.95
N SER A 118 2.08 -17.10 -6.21
CA SER A 118 1.04 -16.56 -7.10
C SER A 118 1.14 -17.20 -8.49
N ASP A 119 -0.03 -17.42 -9.11
CA ASP A 119 -0.16 -17.94 -10.48
C ASP A 119 0.26 -16.92 -11.53
N PHE A 120 0.14 -15.64 -11.22
CA PHE A 120 0.61 -14.56 -12.08
C PHE A 120 2.12 -14.58 -12.13
N LYS A 121 2.72 -14.20 -13.26
CA LYS A 121 4.18 -14.09 -13.37
C LYS A 121 4.51 -12.65 -13.73
N ASN A 122 5.54 -12.13 -13.09
CA ASN A 122 6.13 -10.85 -13.42
C ASN A 122 7.65 -11.07 -13.51
N SER A 123 8.32 -10.45 -14.48
CA SER A 123 9.78 -10.51 -14.66
C SER A 123 10.55 -10.11 -13.40
N ALA A 124 9.99 -9.23 -12.57
CA ALA A 124 10.57 -8.88 -11.27
C ALA A 124 10.77 -10.11 -10.36
N ARG A 125 9.93 -11.14 -10.48
CA ARG A 125 10.00 -12.37 -9.67
C ARG A 125 11.13 -13.30 -10.10
N ASP A 126 11.62 -13.16 -11.33
CA ASP A 126 12.81 -13.91 -11.79
C ASP A 126 14.09 -13.36 -11.15
N ILE A 127 14.09 -12.08 -10.79
CA ILE A 127 15.19 -11.40 -10.10
C ILE A 127 15.07 -11.59 -8.58
N GLN A 128 13.88 -11.33 -8.03
CA GLN A 128 13.58 -11.47 -6.61
C GLN A 128 12.38 -12.42 -6.40
N PRO A 129 12.63 -13.72 -6.17
CA PRO A 129 11.57 -14.71 -6.08
C PRO A 129 10.78 -14.63 -4.77
N ASP A 130 11.35 -14.04 -3.73
CA ASP A 130 10.68 -13.80 -2.44
C ASP A 130 9.79 -12.56 -2.54
N ARG A 131 8.48 -12.75 -2.38
CA ARG A 131 7.46 -11.69 -2.52
C ARG A 131 6.60 -11.59 -1.27
N THR A 132 6.05 -10.41 -1.03
CA THR A 132 5.01 -10.18 -0.02
C THR A 132 3.71 -9.79 -0.71
N TYR A 133 2.59 -10.37 -0.26
CA TYR A 133 1.24 -10.07 -0.69
C TYR A 133 0.41 -9.58 0.49
N VAL A 134 -0.27 -8.45 0.32
CA VAL A 134 -1.14 -7.84 1.33
C VAL A 134 -2.53 -7.67 0.75
N VAL A 135 -3.56 -8.01 1.53
CA VAL A 135 -4.96 -7.85 1.13
C VAL A 135 -5.62 -6.78 1.97
N VAL A 136 -6.18 -5.77 1.30
CA VAL A 136 -6.94 -4.68 1.91
C VAL A 136 -8.32 -4.60 1.29
N SER A 137 -9.34 -4.34 2.12
CA SER A 137 -10.64 -3.90 1.64
C SER A 137 -10.87 -2.41 1.91
N ILE A 138 -11.63 -1.77 1.04
CA ILE A 138 -12.00 -0.36 1.14
C ILE A 138 -13.50 -0.26 0.90
N GLU A 139 -14.21 0.28 1.87
CA GLU A 139 -15.66 0.49 1.85
C GLU A 139 -16.00 1.95 2.18
N ARG A 140 -17.12 2.46 1.68
CA ARG A 140 -17.60 3.77 2.11
C ARG A 140 -18.14 3.67 3.53
N LYS A 141 -17.77 4.62 4.37
CA LYS A 141 -18.16 4.70 5.79
C LYS A 141 -19.68 4.72 5.99
N ASP A 142 -20.42 5.29 5.05
CA ASP A 142 -21.88 5.37 5.09
C ASP A 142 -22.58 4.09 4.59
N GLY A 143 -21.82 3.08 4.15
CA GLY A 143 -22.32 1.81 3.62
C GLY A 143 -22.86 1.89 2.19
N SER A 144 -22.74 3.03 1.51
CA SER A 144 -23.09 3.11 0.09
C SER A 144 -22.08 2.32 -0.77
N PRO A 145 -22.52 1.65 -1.84
CA PRO A 145 -21.64 0.81 -2.63
C PRO A 145 -20.63 1.65 -3.41
N ILE A 146 -19.38 1.19 -3.47
CA ILE A 146 -18.40 1.70 -4.43
C ILE A 146 -18.86 1.31 -5.85
N PRO A 147 -18.73 2.20 -6.86
CA PRO A 147 -19.03 1.89 -8.25
C PRO A 147 -18.29 0.65 -8.74
N LYS A 148 -18.84 -0.04 -9.72
CA LYS A 148 -18.23 -1.23 -10.31
C LYS A 148 -17.06 -0.82 -11.21
N MET A 149 -16.10 -1.72 -11.41
CA MET A 149 -14.96 -1.52 -12.33
C MET A 149 -15.36 -1.07 -13.75
N SER A 150 -16.58 -1.40 -14.20
CA SER A 150 -17.11 -1.02 -15.52
C SER A 150 -17.68 0.40 -15.59
N ASP A 151 -17.87 1.05 -14.45
CA ASP A 151 -18.48 2.37 -14.36
C ASP A 151 -17.42 3.45 -14.65
N GLU A 152 -17.79 4.51 -15.37
CA GLU A 152 -16.85 5.57 -15.79
C GLU A 152 -16.15 6.26 -14.60
N ASN A 153 -16.82 6.36 -13.46
CA ASN A 153 -16.33 7.00 -12.24
C ASN A 153 -15.73 6.02 -11.22
N TYR A 154 -15.46 4.77 -11.60
CA TYR A 154 -14.91 3.75 -10.69
C TYR A 154 -13.65 4.21 -9.95
N ASN A 155 -12.72 4.82 -10.67
CA ASN A 155 -11.40 5.17 -10.15
C ASN A 155 -11.36 6.58 -9.51
N GLU A 156 -12.51 7.08 -9.06
CA GLU A 156 -12.67 8.42 -8.49
C GLU A 156 -13.23 8.36 -7.05
N PRO A 157 -12.39 8.48 -6.01
CA PRO A 157 -10.93 8.58 -6.03
C PRO A 157 -10.23 7.21 -6.21
N SER A 158 -9.00 7.25 -6.72
CA SER A 158 -8.10 6.09 -6.71
C SER A 158 -7.51 5.88 -5.31
N PHE A 159 -7.00 4.68 -5.03
CA PHE A 159 -6.36 4.34 -3.77
C PHE A 159 -4.99 3.71 -4.00
N LEU A 160 -4.01 4.13 -3.19
CA LEU A 160 -2.69 3.56 -3.13
C LEU A 160 -2.52 2.73 -1.86
N VAL A 161 -1.96 1.53 -2.02
CA VAL A 161 -1.50 0.68 -0.91
C VAL A 161 0.00 0.51 -1.04
N SER A 162 0.75 0.79 0.02
CA SER A 162 2.20 0.71 0.00
C SER A 162 2.80 0.22 1.31
N PRO A 163 3.76 -0.73 1.28
CA PRO A 163 4.64 -0.94 2.42
C PRO A 163 5.49 0.31 2.64
N LEU A 164 5.76 0.64 3.90
CA LEU A 164 6.66 1.69 4.32
C LEU A 164 7.60 1.15 5.41
N ILE A 165 8.89 1.45 5.33
CA ILE A 165 9.90 0.89 6.22
C ILE A 165 10.35 1.96 7.23
N LYS A 166 10.28 1.66 8.54
CA LYS A 166 10.80 2.58 9.56
C LYS A 166 12.27 2.90 9.31
N GLY A 167 12.63 4.17 9.47
CA GLY A 167 13.98 4.68 9.19
C GLY A 167 14.27 4.93 7.70
N GLN A 168 13.29 4.75 6.82
CA GLN A 168 13.40 5.08 5.40
C GLN A 168 12.36 6.13 5.01
N LYS A 169 12.74 7.06 4.14
CA LYS A 169 11.83 8.10 3.65
C LYS A 169 10.73 7.46 2.79
N PRO A 170 9.43 7.69 3.10
CA PRO A 170 8.32 7.07 2.37
C PRO A 170 8.27 7.36 0.87
N TRP A 171 8.81 8.49 0.42
CA TRP A 171 8.88 8.83 -1.01
C TRP A 171 10.09 8.21 -1.74
N LEU A 172 11.03 7.57 -1.02
CA LEU A 172 12.18 6.88 -1.60
C LEU A 172 12.04 5.36 -1.55
N VAL A 173 11.47 4.82 -0.47
CA VAL A 173 11.27 3.38 -0.27
C VAL A 173 9.78 3.11 -0.08
N ASN A 174 9.13 2.66 -1.15
CA ASN A 174 7.70 2.41 -1.21
C ASN A 174 7.38 1.37 -2.29
N ILE A 175 6.08 1.15 -2.54
CA ILE A 175 5.58 0.19 -3.52
C ILE A 175 6.22 0.35 -4.91
N PHE A 176 6.49 1.57 -5.38
CA PHE A 176 7.04 1.80 -6.72
C PHE A 176 8.51 1.40 -6.81
N THR A 177 9.28 1.59 -5.75
CA THR A 177 10.72 1.27 -5.73
C THR A 177 10.99 -0.16 -5.26
N MET A 178 10.00 -0.82 -4.65
CA MET A 178 10.06 -2.20 -4.17
C MET A 178 9.46 -3.23 -5.14
N ASN A 179 9.55 -2.94 -6.45
CA ASN A 179 9.01 -3.76 -7.54
C ASN A 179 7.55 -4.17 -7.29
N GLY A 180 6.75 -3.22 -6.82
CA GLY A 180 5.39 -3.46 -6.39
C GLY A 180 4.36 -3.33 -7.49
N GLY A 181 3.23 -4.00 -7.29
CA GLY A 181 2.07 -3.96 -8.16
C GLY A 181 0.81 -4.22 -7.36
N ALA A 182 -0.33 -3.82 -7.90
CA ALA A 182 -1.62 -4.09 -7.30
C ALA A 182 -2.63 -4.54 -8.35
N TYR A 183 -3.52 -5.43 -7.95
CA TYR A 183 -4.67 -5.81 -8.74
C TYR A 183 -5.88 -5.93 -7.82
N GLN A 184 -7.03 -5.53 -8.33
CA GLN A 184 -8.22 -5.28 -7.51
C GLN A 184 -9.51 -5.67 -8.21
N SER A 185 -10.54 -5.87 -7.40
CA SER A 185 -11.92 -6.12 -7.84
C SER A 185 -12.89 -5.38 -6.93
N VAL A 186 -14.08 -5.10 -7.44
CA VAL A 186 -15.20 -4.64 -6.63
C VAL A 186 -16.19 -5.77 -6.46
N VAL A 187 -16.41 -6.21 -5.22
CA VAL A 187 -17.37 -7.25 -4.88
C VAL A 187 -18.34 -6.68 -3.85
N ASP A 188 -19.63 -6.73 -4.18
CA ASP A 188 -20.73 -6.22 -3.33
C ASP A 188 -20.52 -4.77 -2.87
N GLY A 189 -19.96 -3.92 -3.73
CA GLY A 189 -19.72 -2.50 -3.44
C GLY A 189 -18.50 -2.22 -2.57
N VAL A 190 -17.61 -3.20 -2.37
CA VAL A 190 -16.36 -3.07 -1.62
C VAL A 190 -15.18 -3.29 -2.57
N ILE A 191 -14.18 -2.41 -2.55
CA ILE A 191 -12.92 -2.65 -3.24
C ILE A 191 -12.13 -3.67 -2.44
N TYR A 192 -11.64 -4.71 -3.11
CA TYR A 192 -10.63 -5.61 -2.57
C TYR A 192 -9.38 -5.51 -3.43
N THR A 193 -8.27 -5.11 -2.81
CA THR A 193 -6.97 -4.98 -3.48
C THR A 193 -5.98 -5.98 -2.91
N ILE A 194 -5.28 -6.67 -3.80
CA ILE A 194 -4.07 -7.42 -3.47
C ILE A 194 -2.89 -6.60 -3.97
N THR A 195 -2.03 -6.22 -3.04
CA THR A 195 -0.78 -5.50 -3.33
C THR A 195 0.39 -6.45 -3.13
N GLU A 196 1.22 -6.57 -4.15
CA GLU A 196 2.44 -7.36 -4.12
C GLU A 196 3.69 -6.48 -4.20
N CYS A 197 4.78 -6.92 -3.58
CA CYS A 197 6.10 -6.29 -3.66
C CYS A 197 7.21 -7.29 -3.34
N ASP A 198 8.47 -6.86 -3.47
CA ASP A 198 9.59 -7.62 -2.93
C ASP A 198 9.38 -7.91 -1.44
N SER A 199 9.86 -9.08 -0.98
CA SER A 199 9.61 -9.49 0.40
C SER A 199 10.08 -8.45 1.41
N ILE A 200 9.17 -8.05 2.29
CA ILE A 200 9.42 -7.08 3.36
C ILE A 200 9.84 -7.76 4.67
N GLU A 201 9.87 -9.10 4.72
CA GLU A 201 10.22 -9.86 5.93
C GLU A 201 11.64 -9.57 6.43
N MET A 202 12.57 -9.23 5.52
CA MET A 202 13.94 -8.85 5.88
C MET A 202 14.00 -7.62 6.79
N PHE A 203 12.97 -6.76 6.79
CA PHE A 203 12.87 -5.55 7.62
C PHE A 203 12.11 -5.78 8.95
N ALA A 204 11.77 -7.03 9.30
CA ALA A 204 10.94 -7.32 10.46
C ALA A 204 11.56 -6.90 11.82
N ASP A 205 12.85 -6.56 11.86
CA ASP A 205 13.55 -6.01 13.04
C ASP A 205 13.43 -4.48 13.19
N ARG A 206 13.00 -3.76 12.14
CA ARG A 206 12.91 -2.27 12.14
C ARG A 206 11.55 -1.75 12.52
N GLY A 207 10.49 -2.47 12.14
CA GLY A 207 9.13 -1.94 12.08
C GLY A 207 8.76 -1.61 10.64
N VAL A 208 7.66 -2.21 10.19
CA VAL A 208 7.13 -2.05 8.85
C VAL A 208 5.68 -1.62 8.95
N TYR A 209 5.32 -0.63 8.16
CA TYR A 209 3.97 -0.11 8.09
C TYR A 209 3.33 -0.43 6.73
N LEU A 210 2.02 -0.40 6.69
CA LEU A 210 1.23 -0.38 5.46
C LEU A 210 0.44 0.91 5.42
N TYR A 211 0.76 1.77 4.45
CA TYR A 211 -0.05 2.93 4.11
C TYR A 211 -1.15 2.52 3.15
N VAL A 212 -2.36 3.01 3.41
CA VAL A 212 -3.49 2.96 2.48
C VAL A 212 -4.07 4.35 2.42
N GLY A 213 -4.22 4.95 1.25
CA GLY A 213 -4.83 6.26 1.15
C GLY A 213 -5.38 6.57 -0.23
N ALA A 214 -6.30 7.53 -0.27
CA ALA A 214 -6.77 8.09 -1.52
C ALA A 214 -5.61 8.77 -2.27
N GLY A 215 -5.72 8.81 -3.60
CA GLY A 215 -4.68 9.31 -4.49
C GLY A 215 -3.67 8.24 -4.91
N GLY A 216 -2.76 8.63 -5.80
CA GLY A 216 -1.81 7.73 -6.46
C GLY A 216 -0.37 7.80 -5.96
N PHE A 217 -0.04 8.69 -5.02
CA PHE A 217 1.35 8.97 -4.64
C PHE A 217 1.54 9.18 -3.15
N ILE A 218 2.76 8.93 -2.67
CA ILE A 218 3.19 9.19 -1.29
C ILE A 218 4.14 10.38 -1.30
N ASN A 219 3.82 11.39 -0.52
CA ASN A 219 4.62 12.61 -0.39
C ASN A 219 4.52 13.14 1.06
N ASN A 220 5.13 14.28 1.31
CA ASN A 220 5.12 14.93 2.62
C ASN A 220 3.75 15.52 3.01
N GLU A 221 2.80 15.62 2.09
CA GLU A 221 1.42 16.05 2.37
C GLU A 221 0.57 14.89 2.87
N THR A 222 0.85 13.65 2.44
CA THR A 222 0.11 12.45 2.86
C THR A 222 0.68 11.79 4.12
N VAL A 223 2.01 11.76 4.25
CA VAL A 223 2.71 11.15 5.39
C VAL A 223 3.78 12.07 5.97
N SER A 224 4.05 11.93 7.26
CA SER A 224 5.13 12.60 7.98
C SER A 224 6.24 11.59 8.31
N TYR A 225 7.48 12.02 8.17
CA TYR A 225 8.67 11.25 8.50
C TYR A 225 9.54 12.02 9.49
N ASN A 226 9.87 11.38 10.61
CA ASN A 226 10.76 11.96 11.62
C ASN A 226 12.20 11.53 11.32
N GLU A 227 13.05 12.46 10.90
CA GLU A 227 14.45 12.21 10.53
C GLU A 227 15.32 11.69 11.71
N GLU A 228 14.97 12.03 12.95
CA GLU A 228 15.75 11.64 14.14
C GLU A 228 15.44 10.20 14.58
N THR A 229 14.18 9.78 14.49
CA THR A 229 13.69 8.49 15.02
C THR A 229 13.40 7.47 13.93
N GLY A 230 13.28 7.91 12.68
CA GLY A 230 12.82 7.11 11.55
C GLY A 230 11.32 6.80 11.57
N GLU A 231 10.56 7.34 12.53
CA GLU A 231 9.13 7.07 12.68
C GLU A 231 8.33 7.65 11.51
N ILE A 232 7.33 6.90 11.07
CA ILE A 232 6.41 7.30 10.00
C ILE A 232 5.01 7.42 10.61
N THR A 233 4.36 8.57 10.39
CA THR A 233 2.98 8.79 10.81
C THR A 233 2.18 9.37 9.64
N LEU A 234 0.85 9.33 9.72
CA LEU A 234 0.02 10.13 8.82
C LEU A 234 0.28 11.62 9.07
N ASN A 235 0.29 12.43 8.01
CA ASN A 235 0.36 13.87 8.18
C ASN A 235 -0.97 14.37 8.76
N PRO A 236 -0.98 15.06 9.92
CA PRO A 236 -2.22 15.54 10.53
C PRO A 236 -2.97 16.59 9.69
N ASN A 237 -2.29 17.21 8.72
CA ASN A 237 -2.87 18.17 7.80
C ASN A 237 -3.37 17.52 6.50
N ASN A 238 -3.18 16.20 6.31
CA ASN A 238 -3.73 15.50 5.17
C ASN A 238 -5.26 15.54 5.24
N LYS A 239 -5.89 16.05 4.19
CA LYS A 239 -7.35 16.12 4.07
C LYS A 239 -7.94 14.88 3.38
N GLU A 240 -7.10 14.08 2.73
CA GLU A 240 -7.52 12.88 2.04
C GLU A 240 -7.62 11.69 3.00
N ALA A 241 -8.59 10.81 2.72
CA ALA A 241 -8.79 9.60 3.51
C ALA A 241 -7.56 8.70 3.43
N SER A 242 -7.00 8.37 4.59
CA SER A 242 -5.82 7.51 4.69
C SER A 242 -5.77 6.77 6.03
N ALA A 243 -5.05 5.65 6.03
CA ALA A 243 -4.82 4.77 7.15
C ALA A 243 -3.36 4.30 7.14
N LEU A 244 -2.79 4.11 8.34
CA LEU A 244 -1.46 3.56 8.53
C LEU A 244 -1.56 2.38 9.50
N PHE A 245 -1.18 1.20 9.05
CA PHE A 245 -1.18 -0.02 9.86
C PHE A 245 0.25 -0.43 10.18
N GLU A 246 0.53 -0.81 11.42
CA GLU A 246 1.74 -1.58 11.73
C GLU A 246 1.56 -3.03 11.27
N LEU A 247 2.54 -3.56 10.54
CA LEU A 247 2.50 -4.93 10.05
C LEU A 247 3.09 -5.90 11.07
N PRO A 248 2.35 -6.97 11.45
CA PRO A 248 2.78 -7.94 12.46
C PRO A 248 3.74 -8.98 11.85
N LEU A 249 4.91 -8.54 11.40
CA LEU A 249 5.93 -9.43 10.83
C LEU A 249 6.66 -10.22 11.93
N ASP A 250 7.03 -11.46 11.63
CA ASP A 250 7.85 -12.28 12.55
C ASP A 250 9.29 -11.78 12.53
N ALA A 251 9.74 -11.17 13.63
CA ALA A 251 11.10 -10.66 13.80
C ALA A 251 12.18 -11.75 13.58
N LYS A 252 11.85 -13.05 13.71
CA LYS A 252 12.78 -14.15 13.40
C LYS A 252 13.12 -14.28 11.92
N LYS A 253 12.30 -13.69 11.04
CA LYS A 253 12.51 -13.65 9.60
C LYS A 253 13.27 -12.39 9.13
N ALA A 254 13.60 -11.49 10.06
CA ALA A 254 14.43 -10.33 9.77
C ALA A 254 15.83 -10.77 9.33
N ASP A 255 16.40 -10.00 8.41
CA ASP A 255 17.76 -10.17 7.93
C ASP A 255 18.35 -8.79 7.67
N HIS A 256 19.08 -8.29 8.68
CA HIS A 256 19.59 -6.92 8.69
C HIS A 256 20.59 -6.67 7.55
N GLU A 257 21.46 -7.64 7.26
CA GLU A 257 22.46 -7.51 6.20
C GLU A 257 21.81 -7.50 4.82
N LYS A 258 20.84 -8.41 4.60
CA LYS A 258 20.04 -8.44 3.36
C LYS A 258 19.22 -7.16 3.19
N ALA A 259 18.62 -6.65 4.26
CA ALA A 259 17.89 -5.39 4.26
C ALA A 259 18.77 -4.20 3.85
N GLU A 260 19.97 -4.07 4.42
CA GLU A 260 20.91 -2.99 4.07
C GLU A 260 21.44 -3.10 2.63
N GLN A 261 21.71 -4.32 2.15
CA GLN A 261 22.09 -4.54 0.76
C GLN A 261 20.95 -4.15 -0.19
N TYR A 262 19.72 -4.57 0.12
CA TYR A 262 18.54 -4.24 -0.67
C TYR A 262 18.31 -2.73 -0.73
N LEU A 263 18.38 -2.02 0.39
CA LEU A 263 18.21 -0.57 0.43
C LEU A 263 19.28 0.17 -0.39
N LYS A 264 20.52 -0.32 -0.43
CA LYS A 264 21.56 0.24 -1.31
C LYS A 264 21.20 0.10 -2.78
N GLU A 265 20.63 -1.02 -3.20
CA GLU A 265 20.19 -1.22 -4.59
C GLU A 265 18.97 -0.35 -4.94
N VAL A 266 18.02 -0.22 -4.01
CA VAL A 266 16.82 0.61 -4.19
C VAL A 266 17.16 2.09 -4.26
N LEU A 267 18.03 2.58 -3.37
CA LEU A 267 18.40 4.00 -3.27
C LEU A 267 19.47 4.41 -4.27
N ASN A 268 20.31 3.48 -4.72
CA ASN A 268 21.32 3.71 -5.74
C ASN A 268 21.14 2.66 -6.85
N PRO A 269 20.10 2.80 -7.68
CA PRO A 269 19.90 1.88 -8.79
C PRO A 269 21.09 2.00 -9.73
N VAL A 270 21.99 1.01 -9.70
CA VAL A 270 22.94 0.81 -10.79
C VAL A 270 22.07 0.65 -12.05
N PRO A 271 22.36 1.35 -13.16
CA PRO A 271 21.70 1.07 -14.43
C PRO A 271 22.08 -0.33 -14.90
N LYS A 272 21.45 -1.34 -14.29
CA LYS A 272 21.41 -2.71 -14.78
C LYS A 272 20.60 -2.61 -16.06
N SER A 273 21.19 -3.00 -17.19
CA SER A 273 20.46 -3.24 -18.43
C SER A 273 19.35 -4.26 -18.14
N ARG A 274 18.13 -3.78 -17.91
CA ARG A 274 16.99 -4.63 -17.58
C ARG A 274 16.49 -5.27 -18.88
N THR A 275 16.68 -6.58 -18.99
CA THR A 275 15.93 -7.41 -19.93
C THR A 275 14.65 -7.91 -19.21
N SER A 276 13.49 -7.73 -19.85
CA SER A 276 12.08 -8.08 -19.45
C SER A 276 11.30 -7.05 -18.59
N SER A 277 10.66 -6.05 -19.24
CA SER A 277 9.22 -5.94 -19.60
C SER A 277 8.30 -5.70 -18.39
N GLU A 278 7.95 -4.47 -18.03
CA GLU A 278 6.98 -3.59 -18.72
C GLU A 278 7.61 -2.32 -19.32
N ALA A 279 7.00 -1.82 -20.40
CA ALA A 279 7.58 -0.90 -21.37
C ALA A 279 7.88 0.52 -20.82
N LEU A 280 9.06 0.68 -20.23
CA LEU A 280 9.86 1.89 -20.39
C LEU A 280 11.09 1.51 -21.23
N MET A 281 10.90 1.52 -22.55
CA MET A 281 11.96 1.23 -23.52
C MET A 281 12.99 2.35 -23.53
N ASN A 282 13.95 2.31 -22.61
CA ASN A 282 15.22 2.97 -22.83
C ASN A 282 16.04 2.10 -23.78
N THR A 283 15.83 2.29 -25.07
CA THR A 283 16.57 1.59 -26.13
C THR A 283 17.25 2.63 -27.01
N ASP A 284 18.46 3.01 -26.62
CA ASP A 284 19.39 3.74 -27.49
C ASP A 284 19.88 2.88 -28.68
N ASN A 285 19.35 1.65 -28.89
CA ASN A 285 19.83 0.76 -29.95
C ASN A 285 18.79 -0.14 -30.68
N ASP A 286 17.48 -0.02 -30.40
CA ASP A 286 16.46 -0.98 -30.93
C ASP A 286 15.41 -0.34 -31.86
N PHE A 287 15.66 0.90 -32.31
CA PHE A 287 14.76 1.70 -33.15
C PHE A 287 15.45 2.37 -34.36
N ALA A 288 16.47 1.73 -34.94
CA ALA A 288 17.08 2.23 -36.18
C ALA A 288 16.12 2.15 -37.40
N ASP A 289 15.17 1.21 -37.38
CA ASP A 289 14.19 0.98 -38.46
C ASP A 289 12.77 1.46 -38.08
N VAL A 290 12.61 2.76 -37.77
CA VAL A 290 11.29 3.38 -37.61
C VAL A 290 11.00 4.35 -38.73
N THR A 291 9.76 4.34 -39.24
CA THR A 291 9.31 5.32 -40.24
C THR A 291 8.68 6.50 -39.51
N VAL A 292 9.38 7.63 -39.50
CA VAL A 292 8.91 8.87 -38.87
C VAL A 292 7.75 9.44 -39.67
N ILE A 293 6.73 9.96 -38.97
CA ILE A 293 5.63 10.73 -39.56
C ILE A 293 6.04 12.21 -39.51
N PRO A 294 6.44 12.86 -40.63
CA PRO A 294 7.01 14.21 -40.58
C PRO A 294 6.07 15.27 -40.00
N GLU A 295 4.77 15.14 -40.24
CA GLU A 295 3.72 16.06 -39.77
C GLU A 295 3.50 15.98 -38.25
N SER A 296 4.07 14.98 -37.59
CA SER A 296 3.94 14.77 -36.15
C SER A 296 5.00 15.50 -35.32
N ILE A 297 6.02 16.08 -35.97
CA ILE A 297 7.15 16.73 -35.31
C ILE A 297 6.70 18.09 -34.77
N LYS A 298 6.74 18.28 -33.46
CA LYS A 298 6.41 19.56 -32.82
C LYS A 298 7.05 19.70 -31.44
N GLU A 299 7.19 20.94 -30.98
CA GLU A 299 7.57 21.24 -29.60
C GLU A 299 6.52 20.70 -28.63
N VAL A 300 6.97 20.12 -27.52
CA VAL A 300 6.09 19.61 -26.47
C VAL A 300 5.54 20.75 -25.63
N THR A 301 4.36 20.56 -25.04
CA THR A 301 3.87 21.45 -23.99
C THR A 301 4.20 20.89 -22.62
N TYR A 302 4.02 21.66 -21.56
CA TYR A 302 4.22 21.21 -20.18
C TYR A 302 2.93 21.38 -19.39
N ASN A 303 2.55 20.36 -18.62
CA ASN A 303 1.43 20.47 -17.69
C ASN A 303 1.86 21.16 -16.38
N ASN A 304 0.90 21.39 -15.48
CA ASN A 304 1.14 22.05 -14.19
C ASN A 304 2.13 21.29 -13.27
N ASN A 305 2.38 20.01 -13.55
CA ASN A 305 3.33 19.17 -12.82
C ASN A 305 4.73 19.14 -13.47
N GLY A 306 4.94 19.92 -14.54
CA GLY A 306 6.20 19.98 -15.27
C GLY A 306 6.46 18.79 -16.20
N LEU A 307 5.47 17.93 -16.46
CA LEU A 307 5.62 16.81 -17.38
C LEU A 307 5.50 17.28 -18.83
N ALA A 308 6.37 16.76 -19.70
CA ALA A 308 6.29 16.99 -21.13
C ALA A 308 5.08 16.26 -21.70
N CYS A 309 4.20 17.01 -22.36
CA CYS A 309 2.96 16.58 -22.94
C CYS A 309 3.07 16.59 -24.46
N TYR A 310 2.83 15.43 -25.08
CA TYR A 310 2.81 15.26 -26.52
C TYR A 310 1.51 14.56 -26.94
N GLU A 311 0.93 15.03 -28.03
CA GLU A 311 -0.28 14.43 -28.60
C GLU A 311 -0.25 14.52 -30.13
N TYR A 312 -0.55 13.42 -30.83
CA TYR A 312 -0.71 13.44 -32.28
C TYR A 312 -1.70 12.35 -32.71
N ASN A 313 -2.72 12.72 -33.50
CA ASN A 313 -3.76 11.80 -34.01
C ASN A 313 -4.40 10.90 -32.92
N GLY A 314 -4.70 11.47 -31.75
CA GLY A 314 -5.34 10.74 -30.63
C GLY A 314 -4.37 9.97 -29.74
N ILE A 315 -3.11 9.79 -30.15
CA ILE A 315 -2.06 9.21 -29.32
C ILE A 315 -1.52 10.31 -28.40
N LYS A 316 -1.69 10.14 -27.08
CA LYS A 316 -1.25 11.09 -26.06
C LYS A 316 -0.19 10.46 -25.15
N MET A 317 0.82 11.25 -24.78
CA MET A 317 1.88 10.89 -23.85
C MET A 317 2.19 12.04 -22.90
N GLU A 318 2.29 11.73 -21.61
CA GLU A 318 2.82 12.62 -20.59
C GLU A 318 4.00 11.93 -19.92
N VAL A 319 5.18 12.58 -19.92
CA VAL A 319 6.42 11.96 -19.46
C VAL A 319 7.29 12.98 -18.74
N SER A 320 7.99 12.55 -17.69
CA SER A 320 9.01 13.40 -17.06
C SER A 320 10.31 13.30 -17.87
N LEU A 321 10.90 14.45 -18.19
CA LEU A 321 12.14 14.53 -18.97
C LEU A 321 13.33 13.93 -18.21
N ASP A 322 13.29 13.93 -16.88
CA ASP A 322 14.33 13.35 -16.03
C ASP A 322 14.40 11.82 -16.19
N PHE A 323 13.31 11.18 -16.65
CA PHE A 323 13.33 9.76 -17.02
C PHE A 323 13.91 9.51 -18.41
N LEU A 324 13.85 10.49 -19.31
CA LEU A 324 14.27 10.34 -20.70
C LEU A 324 15.71 10.78 -20.94
N PHE A 325 16.14 11.86 -20.29
CA PHE A 325 17.44 12.49 -20.48
C PHE A 325 18.19 12.52 -19.16
N LYS A 326 19.44 12.07 -19.16
CA LYS A 326 20.35 12.31 -18.03
C LYS A 326 20.66 13.81 -17.89
N ASP A 327 21.16 14.20 -16.73
CA ASP A 327 21.59 15.58 -16.47
C ASP A 327 22.57 16.06 -17.56
N GLY A 328 22.18 17.13 -18.26
CA GLY A 328 22.95 17.71 -19.36
C GLY A 328 22.91 16.94 -20.69
N GLU A 329 22.18 15.83 -20.80
CA GLU A 329 22.07 15.06 -22.05
C GLU A 329 21.20 15.79 -23.08
N THR A 330 21.75 16.04 -24.27
CA THR A 330 21.08 16.70 -25.41
C THR A 330 21.48 16.01 -26.73
N GLY A 331 20.78 16.30 -27.82
CA GLY A 331 21.19 15.86 -29.16
C GLY A 331 20.83 14.42 -29.54
N THR A 332 20.08 13.70 -28.69
CA THR A 332 19.66 12.31 -28.93
C THR A 332 18.13 12.18 -28.91
N TRP A 333 17.59 11.32 -29.78
CA TRP A 333 16.17 10.96 -29.76
C TRP A 333 15.95 9.81 -28.79
N LYS A 334 15.01 9.98 -27.86
CA LYS A 334 14.59 8.97 -26.87
C LYS A 334 13.22 8.45 -27.22
N THR A 335 13.08 7.14 -27.36
CA THR A 335 11.82 6.49 -27.76
C THR A 335 11.01 6.07 -26.54
N VAL A 336 9.71 6.30 -26.59
CA VAL A 336 8.70 5.87 -25.63
C VAL A 336 7.62 5.12 -26.42
N GLY A 337 7.31 3.89 -26.03
CA GLY A 337 6.33 3.06 -26.75
C GLY A 337 4.89 3.40 -26.35
N VAL A 338 3.97 3.29 -27.31
CA VAL A 338 2.53 3.23 -27.06
C VAL A 338 2.02 1.94 -27.69
N ASP A 339 1.13 1.21 -27.01
CA ASP A 339 0.58 -0.03 -27.56
C ASP A 339 -0.69 0.27 -28.36
N GLU A 340 -0.67 -0.03 -29.66
CA GLU A 340 -1.85 -0.03 -30.52
C GLU A 340 -1.78 -1.22 -31.51
N ASP A 341 -2.79 -2.08 -31.40
CA ASP A 341 -3.32 -3.08 -32.35
C ASP A 341 -2.38 -4.10 -33.05
N ASP A 342 -2.99 -5.15 -33.59
CA ASP A 342 -2.35 -6.42 -33.95
C ASP A 342 -1.30 -6.37 -35.09
N MET A 343 -1.10 -5.23 -35.78
CA MET A 343 -0.30 -5.17 -37.02
C MET A 343 0.83 -4.10 -37.08
N GLU A 344 0.72 -2.95 -36.40
CA GLU A 344 1.74 -1.87 -36.45
C GLU A 344 1.92 -1.20 -35.08
N GLN A 345 3.15 -1.09 -34.57
CA GLN A 345 3.39 -0.41 -33.29
C GLN A 345 3.69 1.09 -33.51
N ALA A 346 2.88 1.97 -32.94
CA ALA A 346 3.17 3.40 -32.88
C ALA A 346 4.13 3.71 -31.72
N VAL A 347 5.18 4.49 -31.99
CA VAL A 347 6.13 4.93 -30.98
C VAL A 347 6.25 6.45 -30.99
N ILE A 348 6.43 7.03 -29.81
CA ILE A 348 6.69 8.45 -29.64
C ILE A 348 8.17 8.63 -29.35
N GLN A 349 8.79 9.66 -29.93
CA GLN A 349 10.18 9.98 -29.66
C GLN A 349 10.30 11.42 -29.21
N PHE A 350 11.17 11.66 -28.24
CA PHE A 350 11.49 12.98 -27.71
C PHE A 350 12.94 13.34 -28.00
N PHE A 351 13.21 14.59 -28.33
CA PHE A 351 14.55 15.14 -28.55
C PHE A 351 14.70 16.40 -27.73
N LYS A 352 15.81 16.53 -27.01
CA LYS A 352 16.19 17.77 -26.32
C LYS A 352 17.37 18.41 -27.03
N ASP A 353 17.20 19.66 -27.46
CA ASP A 353 18.27 20.42 -28.11
C ASP A 353 19.25 21.03 -27.08
N GLU A 354 20.31 21.65 -27.57
CA GLU A 354 21.35 22.30 -26.73
C GLU A 354 20.82 23.49 -25.92
N ASN A 355 19.67 24.06 -26.30
CA ASN A 355 19.01 25.17 -25.61
C ASN A 355 17.96 24.68 -24.60
N GLY A 356 17.76 23.36 -24.47
CA GLY A 356 16.77 22.75 -23.59
C GLY A 356 15.35 22.67 -24.17
N VAL A 357 15.16 23.01 -25.44
CA VAL A 357 13.87 22.86 -26.13
C VAL A 357 13.62 21.38 -26.40
N VAL A 358 12.42 20.91 -26.10
CA VAL A 358 12.03 19.51 -26.30
C VAL A 358 11.02 19.37 -27.44
N ILE A 359 11.35 18.51 -28.39
CA ILE A 359 10.55 18.20 -29.57
C ILE A 359 10.06 16.76 -29.45
N GLY A 360 8.76 16.54 -29.65
CA GLY A 360 8.15 15.22 -29.77
C GLY A 360 7.85 14.86 -31.24
N ARG A 361 7.87 13.58 -31.57
CA ARG A 361 7.41 13.05 -32.87
C ARG A 361 6.82 11.65 -32.72
N THR A 362 5.98 11.26 -33.66
CA THR A 362 5.45 9.90 -33.80
C THR A 362 6.18 9.18 -34.92
N ALA A 363 6.51 7.91 -34.71
CA ALA A 363 7.06 7.02 -35.71
C ALA A 363 6.37 5.65 -35.66
N LYS A 364 6.42 4.91 -36.77
CA LYS A 364 5.85 3.57 -36.88
C LYS A 364 6.93 2.50 -36.97
N LYS A 365 6.71 1.37 -36.32
CA LYS A 365 7.55 0.17 -36.41
C LYS A 365 6.73 -1.01 -36.95
N ALA A 366 7.24 -1.64 -38.00
CA ALA A 366 6.70 -2.91 -38.48
C ALA A 366 7.05 -4.02 -37.47
N LYS A 367 6.06 -4.79 -37.00
CA LYS A 367 6.32 -6.01 -36.22
C LYS A 367 7.06 -7.01 -37.13
N LYS A 368 8.27 -7.43 -36.75
CA LYS A 368 8.94 -8.57 -37.43
C LYS A 368 8.11 -9.82 -37.14
N GLN A 369 7.66 -10.50 -38.20
CA GLN A 369 6.91 -11.77 -38.12
C GLN A 369 7.74 -12.89 -37.50
#